data_AF-A0A246FNL7-F1
#
_entry.id   AF-A0A246FNL7-F1
#
_cell.length_a   1.000
_cell.length_b   1.000
_cell.length_c   1.000
_cell.angle_alpha   90.00
_cell.angle_beta   90.00
_cell.angle_gamma   90.00
#
_symmetry.space_group_name_H-M   'P 1'
#
loop_
_entity.id
_entity.type
_entity.pdbx_description
1 polymer ?
#
loop_
_entity_poly.entity_id
_entity_poly.type
_entity_poly.pdbx_seq_one_letter_code
_entity_poly.pdbx_strand_id
1 'polypeptide(L)'
;MRFLYLFCGLTWLLTTPGHGQTVTFGLPPLTAPLPSTAFHFDRLVDARPDRTRLGSVHRGVGNKLVSADFGQPLEAELTPWLQQALPATAATRPVVVRVHTLSVGEIITPTSETAAAELVIDFLEPVGADAYRLVLSTGELVESNGIDVTKHHPKNLRIALEQSLRKLAAQPAASDAAPTLSWTQVLAGVDGVAPERYPVQQQPLRPGVYKSFEEFRANAPTLQEGPLEIVKTPRKGREWAGTNNVEAYYLYLDPNHQRRPVRDAWGLSDGQTAYIRYRNRYFPLTPAGPDYTFTGFRIPDPNEQLAGVALGAMFGLAGALVAAATLPSGTQPQRYDLHLTSGRVVATERPNTTPDGFVRADTAAIYLYRRPDAQSGQPVRVQLNGREVGQLTAGSYLALSWTDRQQQLRICVGSEQETCRAFVPDFTTATYLECSLPSAISPVPSLTPVAEKEGVFYVKKYRSRLR
;
A
#
# COMPACT_ATOMS: atom_id res chain seq x y z
N MET A 1 -11.09 21.48 -69.30
CA MET A 1 -11.07 20.13 -68.68
C MET A 1 -9.90 20.04 -67.70
N ARG A 2 -10.18 20.07 -66.39
CA ARG A 2 -9.29 19.60 -65.30
C ARG A 2 -10.11 19.66 -64.00
N PHE A 3 -10.61 18.51 -63.55
CA PHE A 3 -11.31 18.36 -62.26
C PHE A 3 -10.25 18.08 -61.18
N LEU A 4 -10.22 18.91 -60.15
CA LEU A 4 -9.37 18.77 -58.98
C LEU A 4 -10.22 18.13 -57.86
N TYR A 5 -10.00 16.85 -57.56
CA TYR A 5 -10.64 16.18 -56.42
C TYR A 5 -9.82 16.45 -55.15
N LEU A 6 -10.39 17.23 -54.24
CA LEU A 6 -9.87 17.45 -52.89
C LEU A 6 -10.29 16.24 -52.01
N PHE A 7 -9.38 15.31 -51.77
CA PHE A 7 -9.60 14.20 -50.83
C PHE A 7 -9.37 14.72 -49.40
N CYS A 8 -10.46 15.03 -48.71
CA CYS A 8 -10.46 15.34 -47.29
C CYS A 8 -10.36 14.02 -46.51
N GLY A 9 -9.13 13.60 -46.21
CA GLY A 9 -8.85 12.41 -45.40
C GLY A 9 -9.27 12.62 -43.95
N LEU A 10 -10.49 12.18 -43.63
CA LEU A 10 -11.05 12.13 -42.29
C LEU A 10 -10.32 11.05 -41.47
N THR A 11 -9.20 11.40 -40.84
CA THR A 11 -8.52 10.52 -39.87
C THR A 11 -9.39 10.38 -38.63
N TRP A 12 -10.17 9.30 -38.58
CA TRP A 12 -10.82 8.82 -37.36
C TRP A 12 -9.74 8.39 -36.36
N LEU A 13 -9.39 9.29 -35.45
CA LEU A 13 -8.68 8.96 -34.21
C LEU A 13 -9.65 8.14 -33.35
N LEU A 14 -9.64 6.82 -33.54
CA LEU A 14 -10.29 5.87 -32.64
C LEU A 14 -9.61 5.99 -31.29
N THR A 15 -10.17 6.82 -30.41
CA THR A 15 -9.79 6.87 -29.00
C THR A 15 -10.28 5.58 -28.35
N THR A 16 -9.43 4.55 -28.35
CA THR A 16 -9.69 3.36 -27.54
C THR A 16 -9.78 3.81 -26.08
N PRO A 17 -10.85 3.45 -25.35
CA PRO A 17 -11.00 3.81 -23.94
C PRO A 17 -9.77 3.28 -23.20
N GLY A 18 -8.97 4.19 -22.66
CA GLY A 18 -7.77 3.85 -21.91
C GLY A 18 -8.17 3.08 -20.66
N HIS A 19 -8.15 1.75 -20.75
CA HIS A 19 -8.24 0.91 -19.56
C HIS A 19 -7.01 1.24 -18.72
N GLY A 20 -7.22 1.49 -17.43
CA GLY A 20 -6.12 1.71 -16.49
C GLY A 20 -5.11 0.59 -16.69
N GLN A 21 -3.85 0.94 -16.93
CA GLN A 21 -2.82 -0.04 -17.22
C GLN A 21 -2.45 -0.76 -15.93
N THR A 22 -3.14 -1.85 -15.60
CA THR A 22 -2.70 -2.74 -14.53
C THR A 22 -1.42 -3.46 -14.97
N VAL A 23 -0.44 -3.51 -14.07
CA VAL A 23 0.73 -4.39 -14.22
C VAL A 23 0.41 -5.70 -13.52
N THR A 24 0.50 -6.81 -14.26
CA THR A 24 0.26 -8.14 -13.72
C THR A 24 1.57 -8.87 -13.48
N PHE A 25 1.65 -9.57 -12.36
CA PHE A 25 2.75 -10.45 -11.99
C PHE A 25 2.30 -11.91 -12.00
N GLY A 26 3.26 -12.80 -12.19
CA GLY A 26 3.14 -14.21 -11.86
C GLY A 26 4.30 -14.60 -10.95
N LEU A 27 4.07 -15.52 -10.01
CA LEU A 27 5.12 -16.00 -9.12
C LEU A 27 6.09 -16.90 -9.88
N PRO A 28 7.40 -16.64 -9.81
CA PRO A 28 8.36 -17.52 -10.41
C PRO A 28 8.39 -18.85 -9.64
N PRO A 29 8.73 -19.96 -10.32
CA PRO A 29 8.85 -21.26 -9.66
C PRO A 29 9.93 -21.22 -8.57
N LEU A 30 9.86 -22.17 -7.63
CA LEU A 30 10.90 -22.40 -6.63
C LEU A 30 12.25 -22.61 -7.31
N THR A 31 13.29 -21.89 -6.89
CA THR A 31 14.63 -22.05 -7.47
C THR A 31 15.45 -23.13 -6.79
N ALA A 32 15.11 -23.48 -5.54
CA ALA A 32 15.83 -24.46 -4.75
C ALA A 32 14.83 -25.23 -3.85
N PRO A 33 15.11 -26.50 -3.55
CA PRO A 33 14.33 -27.22 -2.54
C PRO A 33 14.41 -26.50 -1.20
N LEU A 34 13.27 -26.38 -0.54
CA LEU A 34 13.21 -25.87 0.83
C LEU A 34 13.69 -26.96 1.81
N PRO A 35 14.16 -26.57 3.00
CA PRO A 35 14.45 -27.55 4.06
C PRO A 35 13.21 -28.42 4.33
N SER A 36 13.43 -29.70 4.64
CA SER A 36 12.34 -30.60 5.04
C SER A 36 11.61 -30.02 6.25
N THR A 37 10.28 -30.07 6.20
CA THR A 37 9.40 -29.54 7.24
C THR A 37 8.47 -30.63 7.75
N ALA A 38 8.00 -30.51 8.99
CA ALA A 38 6.99 -31.39 9.56
C ALA A 38 5.55 -31.05 9.09
N PHE A 39 5.42 -30.12 8.15
CA PHE A 39 4.13 -29.58 7.70
C PHE A 39 3.94 -29.76 6.19
N HIS A 40 2.68 -29.90 5.76
CA HIS A 40 2.26 -29.83 4.37
C HIS A 40 1.16 -28.79 4.20
N PHE A 41 1.10 -28.16 3.04
CA PHE A 41 0.06 -27.18 2.74
C PHE A 41 -1.32 -27.85 2.64
N ASP A 42 -2.30 -27.31 3.37
CA ASP A 42 -3.70 -27.71 3.30
C ASP A 42 -4.55 -26.66 2.57
N ARG A 43 -4.51 -25.40 3.04
CA ARG A 43 -5.37 -24.32 2.55
C ARG A 43 -4.70 -22.96 2.64
N LEU A 44 -5.08 -22.06 1.73
CA LEU A 44 -4.77 -20.63 1.80
C LEU A 44 -5.98 -19.83 2.29
N VAL A 45 -5.73 -18.84 3.15
CA VAL A 45 -6.73 -17.84 3.56
C VAL A 45 -6.20 -16.45 3.22
N ASP A 46 -6.87 -15.75 2.30
CA ASP A 46 -6.59 -14.33 2.05
C ASP A 46 -7.26 -13.48 3.13
N ALA A 47 -6.51 -13.12 4.17
CA ALA A 47 -6.95 -12.29 5.27
C ALA A 47 -6.57 -10.81 5.09
N ARG A 48 -6.10 -10.41 3.89
CA ARG A 48 -5.70 -9.04 3.63
C ARG A 48 -6.91 -8.10 3.76
N PRO A 49 -6.73 -6.89 4.33
CA PRO A 49 -7.75 -5.86 4.30
C PRO A 49 -8.08 -5.44 2.87
N ASP A 50 -7.06 -5.21 2.03
CA ASP A 50 -7.22 -4.96 0.60
C ASP A 50 -6.89 -6.22 -0.19
N ARG A 51 -7.91 -6.81 -0.83
CA ARG A 51 -7.76 -8.00 -1.68
C ARG A 51 -7.78 -7.67 -3.18
N THR A 52 -8.01 -6.40 -3.52
CA THR A 52 -8.19 -5.97 -4.91
C THR A 52 -6.88 -5.90 -5.67
N ARG A 53 -5.76 -5.73 -4.94
CA ARG A 53 -4.44 -5.56 -5.52
C ARG A 53 -3.30 -6.01 -4.62
N LEU A 54 -2.09 -6.00 -5.17
CA LEU A 54 -0.86 -6.16 -4.40
C LEU A 54 -0.26 -4.79 -4.03
N GLY A 55 -0.41 -3.79 -4.88
CA GLY A 55 0.08 -2.46 -4.58
C GLY A 55 0.16 -1.61 -5.83
N SER A 56 1.21 -0.80 -5.93
CA SER A 56 1.39 0.13 -7.03
C SER A 56 2.85 0.19 -7.49
N VAL A 57 3.03 0.37 -8.79
CA VAL A 57 4.34 0.52 -9.45
C VAL A 57 4.33 1.72 -10.37
N HIS A 58 5.49 2.20 -10.80
CA HIS A 58 5.60 3.32 -11.71
C HIS A 58 5.88 2.82 -13.14
N ARG A 59 5.13 3.35 -14.11
CA ARG A 59 5.27 2.96 -15.52
C ARG A 59 5.46 4.15 -16.45
N GLY A 60 6.34 3.95 -17.44
CA GLY A 60 6.60 4.88 -18.54
C GLY A 60 7.46 6.08 -18.15
N VAL A 61 7.77 6.93 -19.13
CA VAL A 61 8.70 8.08 -19.01
C VAL A 61 8.26 9.11 -17.94
N GLY A 62 6.98 9.13 -17.60
CA GLY A 62 6.42 10.02 -16.59
C GLY A 62 6.25 9.40 -15.22
N ASN A 63 6.81 8.21 -14.93
CA ASN A 63 6.66 7.50 -13.66
C ASN A 63 5.21 7.53 -13.16
N LYS A 64 4.26 7.14 -14.03
CA LYS A 64 2.85 7.13 -13.66
C LYS A 64 2.62 5.96 -12.72
N LEU A 65 2.08 6.25 -11.54
CA LEU A 65 1.67 5.22 -10.61
C LEU A 65 0.52 4.41 -11.22
N VAL A 66 0.65 3.09 -11.25
CA VAL A 66 -0.33 2.15 -11.77
C VAL A 66 -0.52 0.98 -10.81
N SER A 67 -1.73 0.42 -10.78
CA SER A 67 -2.04 -0.76 -9.94
C SER A 67 -1.20 -1.95 -10.36
N ALA A 68 -0.80 -2.73 -9.36
CA ALA A 68 0.03 -3.91 -9.53
C ALA A 68 -0.66 -5.12 -8.88
N ASP A 69 -0.94 -6.14 -9.68
CA ASP A 69 -1.82 -7.27 -9.35
C ASP A 69 -1.18 -8.59 -9.76
N PHE A 70 -1.75 -9.71 -9.31
CA PHE A 70 -1.47 -11.00 -9.96
C PHE A 70 -2.29 -11.14 -11.25
N GLY A 71 -1.81 -11.96 -12.17
CA GLY A 71 -2.57 -12.34 -13.37
C GLY A 71 -3.83 -13.17 -13.06
N GLN A 72 -3.87 -13.79 -11.88
CA GLN A 72 -4.97 -14.61 -11.37
C GLN A 72 -5.32 -14.19 -9.92
N PRO A 73 -6.48 -14.60 -9.38
CA PRO A 73 -6.78 -14.42 -7.96
C PRO A 73 -5.69 -15.02 -7.07
N LEU A 74 -5.45 -14.43 -5.90
CA LEU A 74 -4.36 -14.80 -4.99
C LEU A 74 -4.27 -16.30 -4.73
N GLU A 75 -5.41 -16.95 -4.48
CA GLU A 75 -5.50 -18.37 -4.19
C GLU A 75 -5.07 -19.25 -5.37
N ALA A 76 -5.45 -18.87 -6.58
CA ALA A 76 -5.06 -19.59 -7.80
C ALA A 76 -3.55 -19.44 -8.08
N GLU A 77 -2.96 -18.30 -7.72
CA GLU A 77 -1.53 -18.03 -7.89
C GLU A 77 -0.68 -18.77 -6.83
N LEU A 78 -1.06 -18.68 -5.55
CA LEU A 78 -0.25 -19.20 -4.45
C LEU A 78 -0.44 -20.68 -4.17
N THR A 79 -1.62 -21.25 -4.41
CA THR A 79 -1.91 -22.65 -4.05
C THR A 79 -0.97 -23.64 -4.75
N PRO A 80 -0.76 -23.60 -6.08
CA PRO A 80 0.16 -24.53 -6.74
C PRO A 80 1.60 -24.37 -6.24
N TRP A 81 2.01 -23.13 -5.98
CA TRP A 81 3.34 -22.82 -5.48
C TRP A 81 3.55 -23.38 -4.06
N LEU A 82 2.57 -23.20 -3.16
CA LEU A 82 2.63 -23.71 -1.79
C LEU A 82 2.54 -25.24 -1.73
N GLN A 83 1.75 -25.87 -2.59
CA GLN A 83 1.70 -27.34 -2.70
C GLN A 83 3.04 -27.92 -3.15
N GLN A 84 3.73 -27.24 -4.07
CA GLN A 84 5.10 -27.62 -4.47
C GLN A 84 6.10 -27.41 -3.33
N ALA A 85 5.95 -26.33 -2.57
CA ALA A 85 6.85 -25.95 -1.48
C ALA A 85 6.69 -26.81 -0.22
N LEU A 86 5.46 -27.28 0.05
CA LEU A 86 5.05 -28.01 1.26
C LEU A 86 4.26 -29.28 0.89
N PRO A 87 4.89 -30.28 0.26
CA PRO A 87 4.18 -31.46 -0.23
C PRO A 87 3.66 -32.35 0.92
N ALA A 88 2.50 -32.96 0.70
CA ALA A 88 1.92 -33.93 1.62
C ALA A 88 2.70 -35.25 1.64
N THR A 89 3.01 -35.74 2.83
CA THR A 89 3.63 -37.05 3.06
C THR A 89 2.98 -37.69 4.30
N ALA A 90 3.16 -38.99 4.50
CA ALA A 90 2.62 -39.68 5.67
C ALA A 90 3.16 -39.15 7.02
N ALA A 91 4.29 -38.42 7.01
CA ALA A 91 4.92 -37.88 8.21
C ALA A 91 4.64 -36.39 8.44
N THR A 92 3.96 -35.70 7.52
CA THR A 92 3.70 -34.25 7.62
C THR A 92 2.29 -33.96 8.10
N ARG A 93 2.14 -32.85 8.82
CA ARG A 93 0.86 -32.37 9.36
C ARG A 93 0.32 -31.22 8.50
N PRO A 94 -1.01 -31.08 8.36
CA PRO A 94 -1.59 -30.01 7.56
C PRO A 94 -1.29 -28.63 8.17
N VAL A 95 -1.10 -27.63 7.30
CA VAL A 95 -0.99 -26.23 7.70
C VAL A 95 -1.85 -25.35 6.79
N VAL A 96 -2.64 -24.48 7.40
CA VAL A 96 -3.35 -23.40 6.76
C VAL A 96 -2.45 -22.18 6.74
N VAL A 97 -2.23 -21.62 5.55
CA VAL A 97 -1.44 -20.40 5.34
C VAL A 97 -2.41 -19.23 5.28
N ARG A 98 -2.35 -18.32 6.26
CA ARG A 98 -3.18 -17.13 6.31
C ARG A 98 -2.36 -15.89 5.96
N VAL A 99 -2.79 -15.14 4.96
CA VAL A 99 -2.08 -13.96 4.45
C VAL A 99 -2.72 -12.68 4.97
N HIS A 100 -2.02 -11.95 5.85
CA HIS A 100 -2.47 -10.65 6.37
C HIS A 100 -1.99 -9.49 5.51
N THR A 101 -0.78 -9.61 4.97
CA THR A 101 -0.21 -8.62 4.06
C THR A 101 0.52 -9.35 2.95
N LEU A 102 0.22 -8.94 1.72
CA LEU A 102 1.01 -9.26 0.55
C LEU A 102 1.00 -8.00 -0.30
N SER A 103 2.11 -7.27 -0.28
CA SER A 103 2.18 -6.01 -1.01
C SER A 103 3.48 -5.79 -1.74
N VAL A 104 3.40 -5.00 -2.80
CA VAL A 104 4.54 -4.52 -3.57
C VAL A 104 4.50 -3.01 -3.67
N GLY A 105 5.67 -2.38 -3.75
CA GLY A 105 5.77 -0.95 -3.91
C GLY A 105 7.14 -0.52 -4.42
N GLU A 106 7.20 0.70 -4.95
CA GLU A 106 8.43 1.26 -5.49
C GLU A 106 8.73 2.62 -4.88
N ILE A 107 9.99 2.82 -4.54
CA ILE A 107 10.52 4.10 -4.11
C ILE A 107 11.45 4.59 -5.21
N ILE A 108 11.03 5.66 -5.90
CA ILE A 108 11.83 6.31 -6.93
C ILE A 108 12.46 7.57 -6.37
N THR A 109 13.78 7.65 -6.47
CA THR A 109 14.57 8.84 -6.15
C THR A 109 15.39 9.26 -7.38
N PRO A 110 15.96 10.48 -7.41
CA PRO A 110 16.77 10.94 -8.55
C PRO A 110 17.96 10.03 -8.90
N THR A 111 18.46 9.26 -7.93
CA THR A 111 19.69 8.46 -8.09
C THR A 111 19.46 6.96 -7.91
N SER A 112 18.27 6.53 -7.51
CA SER A 112 17.97 5.12 -7.27
C SER A 112 16.48 4.83 -7.39
N GLU A 113 16.17 3.66 -7.90
CA GLU A 113 14.86 3.03 -7.78
C GLU A 113 15.00 1.81 -6.87
N THR A 114 14.01 1.60 -6.00
CA THR A 114 13.95 0.46 -5.09
C THR A 114 12.58 -0.20 -5.21
N ALA A 115 12.55 -1.48 -5.56
CA ALA A 115 11.36 -2.32 -5.43
C ALA A 115 11.35 -3.00 -4.07
N ALA A 116 10.20 -2.96 -3.40
CA ALA A 116 9.97 -3.62 -2.12
C ALA A 116 8.79 -4.59 -2.24
N ALA A 117 8.92 -5.77 -1.64
CA ALA A 117 7.82 -6.69 -1.40
C ALA A 117 7.70 -6.96 0.10
N GLU A 118 6.49 -6.86 0.64
CA GLU A 118 6.16 -7.15 2.03
C GLU A 118 5.21 -8.33 2.10
N LEU A 119 5.53 -9.27 3.00
CA LEU A 119 4.73 -10.45 3.28
C LEU A 119 4.52 -10.55 4.79
N VAL A 120 3.28 -10.64 5.24
CA VAL A 120 2.93 -10.99 6.63
C VAL A 120 1.95 -12.15 6.60
N ILE A 121 2.37 -13.29 7.13
CA ILE A 121 1.61 -14.53 7.09
C ILE A 121 1.66 -15.30 8.40
N ASP A 122 0.58 -16.01 8.68
CA ASP A 122 0.50 -17.02 9.72
C ASP A 122 0.46 -18.42 9.12
N PHE A 123 1.04 -19.34 9.88
CA PHE A 123 0.94 -20.77 9.70
C PHE A 123 0.10 -21.35 10.84
N LEU A 124 -1.03 -21.95 10.48
CA LEU A 124 -2.03 -22.44 11.43
C LEU A 124 -2.21 -23.95 11.26
N GLU A 125 -2.07 -24.72 12.34
CA GLU A 125 -2.30 -26.17 12.33
C GLU A 125 -3.74 -26.46 12.76
N PRO A 126 -4.55 -27.20 11.98
CA PRO A 126 -5.86 -27.64 12.44
C PRO A 126 -5.69 -28.70 13.54
N VAL A 127 -6.30 -28.45 14.70
CA VAL A 127 -6.25 -29.32 15.89
C VAL A 127 -7.63 -29.87 16.27
N GLY A 128 -8.66 -29.54 15.50
CA GLY A 128 -10.03 -30.01 15.68
C GLY A 128 -10.91 -29.56 14.51
N ALA A 129 -12.22 -29.79 14.60
CA ALA A 129 -13.16 -29.45 13.52
C ALA A 129 -13.27 -27.93 13.25
N ASP A 130 -13.12 -27.11 14.29
CA ASP A 130 -13.20 -25.63 14.22
C ASP A 130 -12.13 -24.99 15.11
N ALA A 131 -10.95 -25.62 15.20
CA ALA A 131 -9.87 -25.14 16.06
C ALA A 131 -8.54 -25.18 15.30
N TYR A 132 -7.88 -24.02 15.25
CA TYR A 132 -6.65 -23.79 14.51
C TYR A 132 -5.60 -23.21 15.45
N ARG A 133 -4.52 -23.95 15.68
CA ARG A 133 -3.41 -23.52 16.53
C ARG A 133 -2.43 -22.68 15.72
N LEU A 134 -2.04 -21.51 16.23
CA LEU A 134 -0.98 -20.70 15.61
C LEU A 134 0.38 -21.38 15.82
N VAL A 135 0.99 -21.83 14.72
CA VAL A 135 2.33 -22.43 14.71
C VAL A 135 3.39 -21.34 14.65
N LEU A 136 3.21 -20.38 13.74
CA LEU A 136 4.18 -19.32 13.49
C LEU A 136 3.50 -18.13 12.82
N SER A 137 3.83 -16.92 13.26
CA SER A 137 3.62 -15.67 12.52
C SER A 137 4.95 -15.18 11.96
N THR A 138 4.98 -14.74 10.70
CA THR A 138 6.17 -14.17 10.07
C THR A 138 5.85 -12.89 9.35
N GLY A 139 6.80 -11.95 9.37
CA GLY A 139 6.83 -10.78 8.51
C GLY A 139 8.18 -10.70 7.80
N GLU A 140 8.15 -10.57 6.47
CA GLU A 140 9.32 -10.39 5.63
C GLU A 140 9.18 -9.10 4.81
N LEU A 141 10.30 -8.40 4.69
CA LEU A 141 10.46 -7.27 3.78
C LEU A 141 11.68 -7.54 2.90
N VAL A 142 11.45 -7.62 1.58
CA VAL A 142 12.52 -7.86 0.60
C VAL A 142 12.62 -6.66 -0.33
N GLU A 143 13.78 -6.04 -0.35
CA GLU A 143 14.08 -4.89 -1.20
C GLU A 143 15.11 -5.23 -2.28
N SER A 144 14.97 -4.62 -3.45
CA SER A 144 15.96 -4.70 -4.53
C SER A 144 16.12 -3.35 -5.20
N ASN A 145 17.36 -2.94 -5.42
CA ASN A 145 17.71 -1.74 -6.15
C ASN A 145 18.07 -2.09 -7.61
N GLY A 146 17.75 -1.20 -8.54
CA GLY A 146 18.09 -1.44 -9.95
C GLY A 146 17.60 -0.34 -10.88
N ILE A 147 17.82 -0.56 -12.18
CA ILE A 147 17.17 0.21 -13.26
C ILE A 147 15.95 -0.59 -13.69
N ASP A 148 14.78 0.04 -13.71
CA ASP A 148 13.49 -0.61 -13.94
C ASP A 148 13.25 -1.71 -12.90
N VAL A 149 12.87 -1.27 -11.71
CA VAL A 149 12.69 -2.16 -10.56
C VAL A 149 11.38 -2.96 -10.60
N THR A 150 10.45 -2.63 -11.50
CA THR A 150 9.16 -3.33 -11.65
C THR A 150 9.36 -4.83 -11.86
N LYS A 151 10.36 -5.23 -12.64
CA LYS A 151 10.68 -6.63 -12.91
C LYS A 151 11.24 -7.40 -11.71
N HIS A 152 11.59 -6.72 -10.61
CA HIS A 152 12.10 -7.36 -9.40
C HIS A 152 10.99 -7.86 -8.48
N HIS A 153 9.75 -7.36 -8.60
CA HIS A 153 8.65 -7.74 -7.71
C HIS A 153 8.37 -9.25 -7.67
N PRO A 154 8.27 -9.98 -8.80
CA PRO A 154 8.07 -11.43 -8.76
C PRO A 154 9.17 -12.17 -7.98
N LYS A 155 10.44 -11.73 -8.15
CA LYS A 155 11.58 -12.31 -7.43
C LYS A 155 11.52 -11.97 -5.94
N ASN A 156 11.20 -10.73 -5.57
CA ASN A 156 11.13 -10.29 -4.18
C ASN A 156 9.99 -11.01 -3.42
N LEU A 157 8.83 -11.15 -4.05
CA LEU A 157 7.69 -11.92 -3.50
C LEU A 157 8.08 -13.38 -3.24
N ARG A 158 8.75 -14.04 -4.20
CA ARG A 158 9.25 -15.40 -4.02
C ARG A 158 10.23 -15.49 -2.85
N ILE A 159 11.20 -14.57 -2.77
CA ILE A 159 12.20 -14.57 -1.67
C ILE A 159 11.51 -14.42 -0.32
N ALA A 160 10.52 -13.51 -0.21
CA ALA A 160 9.75 -13.32 1.02
C ALA A 160 9.04 -14.62 1.43
N LEU A 161 8.35 -15.28 0.48
CA LEU A 161 7.69 -16.57 0.74
C LEU A 161 8.69 -17.65 1.17
N GLU A 162 9.81 -17.79 0.46
CA GLU A 162 10.85 -18.77 0.81
C GLU A 162 11.46 -18.50 2.19
N GLN A 163 11.65 -17.24 2.58
CA GLN A 163 12.14 -16.87 3.91
C GLN A 163 11.15 -17.27 5.01
N SER A 164 9.86 -16.96 4.85
CA SER A 164 8.81 -17.40 5.79
C SER A 164 8.74 -18.92 5.91
N LEU A 165 8.82 -19.65 4.79
CA LEU A 165 8.79 -21.12 4.80
C LEU A 165 10.04 -21.74 5.45
N ARG A 166 11.21 -21.13 5.29
CA ARG A 166 12.41 -21.56 6.03
C ARG A 166 12.25 -21.36 7.53
N LYS A 167 11.61 -20.26 7.97
CA LYS A 167 11.30 -20.02 9.38
C LYS A 167 10.29 -21.05 9.90
N LEU A 168 9.30 -21.47 9.10
CA LEU A 168 8.38 -22.56 9.43
C LEU A 168 9.12 -23.89 9.57
N ALA A 169 9.99 -24.23 8.62
CA ALA A 169 10.75 -25.48 8.65
C ALA A 169 11.70 -25.59 9.86
N ALA A 170 12.15 -24.44 10.39
CA ALA A 170 12.95 -24.38 11.61
C ALA A 170 12.12 -24.47 12.90
N GLN A 171 10.78 -24.42 12.83
CA GLN A 171 9.95 -24.55 14.03
C GLN A 171 9.98 -25.97 14.56
N PRO A 172 10.12 -26.15 15.89
CA PRO A 172 9.88 -27.45 16.50
C PRO A 172 8.41 -27.84 16.34
N ALA A 173 8.06 -29.06 16.74
CA ALA A 173 6.65 -29.41 16.91
C ALA A 173 5.99 -28.37 17.84
N ALA A 174 4.89 -27.77 17.36
CA ALA A 174 4.17 -26.73 18.09
C ALA A 174 3.79 -27.23 19.49
N SER A 175 3.99 -26.38 20.50
CA SER A 175 3.55 -26.67 21.87
C SER A 175 2.02 -26.72 21.94
N ASP A 176 1.49 -27.62 22.77
CA ASP A 176 0.05 -27.69 23.07
C ASP A 176 -0.48 -26.45 23.80
N ALA A 177 0.41 -25.57 24.28
CA ALA A 177 0.04 -24.33 24.97
C ALA A 177 -0.22 -23.13 24.04
N ALA A 178 -0.03 -23.26 22.72
CA ALA A 178 -0.24 -22.15 21.79
C ALA A 178 -1.74 -21.81 21.64
N PRO A 179 -2.09 -20.52 21.48
CA PRO A 179 -3.49 -20.11 21.34
C PRO A 179 -4.15 -20.75 20.12
N THR A 180 -5.40 -21.16 20.30
CA THR A 180 -6.26 -21.69 19.23
C THR A 180 -7.26 -20.64 18.76
N LEU A 181 -7.53 -20.63 17.46
CA LEU A 181 -8.48 -19.76 16.78
C LEU A 181 -9.63 -20.59 16.23
N SER A 182 -10.85 -20.06 16.24
CA SER A 182 -11.96 -20.61 15.44
C SER A 182 -11.80 -20.27 13.97
N TRP A 183 -12.49 -20.98 13.08
CA TRP A 183 -12.48 -20.65 11.65
C TRP A 183 -12.94 -19.21 11.39
N THR A 184 -13.93 -18.73 12.13
CA THR A 184 -14.39 -17.34 12.05
C THR A 184 -13.26 -16.36 12.38
N GLN A 185 -12.45 -16.65 13.41
CA GLN A 185 -11.27 -15.85 13.76
C GLN A 185 -10.15 -15.97 12.72
N VAL A 186 -9.99 -17.13 12.10
CA VAL A 186 -9.06 -17.34 10.98
C VAL A 186 -9.42 -16.41 9.82
N LEU A 187 -10.70 -16.39 9.42
CA LEU A 187 -11.21 -15.56 8.33
C LEU A 187 -11.20 -14.05 8.63
N ALA A 188 -11.39 -13.66 9.88
CA ALA A 188 -11.37 -12.26 10.30
C ALA A 188 -9.98 -11.60 10.22
N GLY A 189 -8.91 -12.38 10.03
CA GLY A 189 -7.56 -11.85 9.87
C GLY A 189 -7.03 -11.15 11.12
N VAL A 190 -6.59 -9.90 10.96
CA VAL A 190 -6.04 -9.06 12.04
C VAL A 190 -7.07 -8.82 13.15
N ASP A 191 -8.35 -8.74 12.81
CA ASP A 191 -9.42 -8.54 13.80
C ASP A 191 -9.76 -9.81 14.58
N GLY A 192 -9.29 -10.98 14.11
CA GLY A 192 -9.54 -12.28 14.73
C GLY A 192 -8.52 -12.70 15.79
N VAL A 193 -7.37 -12.01 15.88
CA VAL A 193 -6.27 -12.37 16.79
C VAL A 193 -5.75 -11.13 17.50
N ALA A 194 -5.49 -11.24 18.80
CA ALA A 194 -4.81 -10.18 19.53
C ALA A 194 -3.44 -9.92 18.87
N PRO A 195 -3.11 -8.66 18.51
CA PRO A 195 -1.87 -8.37 17.83
C PRO A 195 -0.69 -8.83 18.69
N GLU A 196 0.27 -9.52 18.06
CA GLU A 196 1.50 -9.92 18.71
C GLU A 196 2.20 -8.67 19.26
N ARG A 197 2.57 -8.73 20.53
CA ARG A 197 3.25 -7.65 21.23
C ARG A 197 4.71 -8.02 21.37
N TYR A 198 5.58 -7.20 20.79
CA TYR A 198 7.02 -7.46 20.78
C TYR A 198 7.68 -6.93 22.07
N PRO A 199 8.87 -7.45 22.45
CA PRO A 199 9.60 -6.99 23.64
C PRO A 199 9.75 -5.47 23.74
N VAL A 200 9.97 -4.77 22.62
CA VAL A 200 10.09 -3.30 22.58
C VAL A 200 8.84 -2.54 23.02
N GLN A 201 7.67 -3.19 22.95
CA GLN A 201 6.39 -2.62 23.38
C GLN A 201 6.01 -3.02 24.81
N GLN A 202 6.57 -4.11 25.31
CA GLN A 202 6.19 -4.70 26.61
C GLN A 202 7.17 -4.37 27.73
N GLN A 203 8.44 -4.14 27.38
CA GLN A 203 9.52 -3.93 28.33
C GLN A 203 9.97 -2.46 28.28
N PRO A 204 10.58 -1.94 29.37
CA PRO A 204 11.29 -0.67 29.31
C PRO A 204 12.32 -0.69 28.17
N LEU A 205 12.41 0.40 27.40
CA LEU A 205 13.36 0.51 26.30
C LEU A 205 14.78 0.34 26.81
N ARG A 206 15.58 -0.50 26.15
CA ARG A 206 16.99 -0.65 26.50
C ARG A 206 17.80 0.47 25.82
N PRO A 207 18.58 1.25 26.58
CA PRO A 207 19.45 2.26 25.98
C PRO A 207 20.55 1.58 25.16
N GLY A 208 20.91 2.17 24.02
CA GLY A 208 21.94 1.63 23.13
C GLY A 208 21.64 1.84 21.65
N VAL A 209 22.46 1.20 20.82
CA VAL A 209 22.37 1.28 19.36
C VAL A 209 21.89 -0.06 18.81
N TYR A 210 20.83 -0.02 18.00
CA TYR A 210 20.26 -1.18 17.32
C TYR A 210 20.84 -1.25 15.91
N LYS A 211 21.53 -2.35 15.60
CA LYS A 211 22.14 -2.58 14.29
C LYS A 211 21.09 -2.93 13.24
N SER A 212 20.05 -3.66 13.64
CA SER A 212 18.98 -4.10 12.75
C SER A 212 17.60 -3.85 13.36
N PHE A 213 16.58 -4.02 12.52
CA PHE A 213 15.19 -3.97 12.95
C PHE A 213 14.84 -5.08 13.95
N GLU A 214 15.38 -6.28 13.76
CA GLU A 214 15.15 -7.42 14.64
C GLU A 214 15.66 -7.16 16.05
N GLU A 215 16.83 -6.51 16.18
CA GLU A 215 17.36 -6.08 17.48
C GLU A 215 16.45 -5.06 18.15
N PHE A 216 15.94 -4.08 17.39
CA PHE A 216 14.98 -3.11 17.90
C PHE A 216 13.71 -3.78 18.38
N ARG A 217 13.11 -4.64 17.56
CA ARG A 217 11.90 -5.39 17.88
C ARG A 217 12.08 -6.27 19.13
N ALA A 218 13.22 -6.92 19.25
CA ALA A 218 13.61 -7.72 20.39
C ALA A 218 14.05 -6.89 21.62
N ASN A 219 14.11 -5.56 21.52
CA ASN A 219 14.61 -4.64 22.55
C ASN A 219 16.00 -5.06 23.06
N ALA A 220 16.87 -5.47 22.15
CA ALA A 220 18.18 -6.07 22.45
C ALA A 220 19.29 -5.38 21.63
N PRO A 221 19.70 -4.14 21.99
CA PRO A 221 20.77 -3.44 21.28
C PRO A 221 22.10 -4.17 21.48
N THR A 222 22.81 -4.49 20.39
CA THR A 222 24.10 -5.23 20.44
C THR A 222 25.33 -4.35 20.23
N LEU A 223 25.18 -3.18 19.61
CA LEU A 223 26.29 -2.28 19.32
C LEU A 223 26.69 -1.52 20.58
N GLN A 224 27.81 -1.92 21.18
CA GLN A 224 28.42 -1.34 22.38
C GLN A 224 29.84 -0.86 22.08
N GLU A 225 29.99 0.15 21.23
CA GLU A 225 31.31 0.71 20.88
C GLU A 225 31.79 1.80 21.86
N GLY A 226 30.98 2.15 22.86
CA GLY A 226 31.30 3.15 23.87
C GLY A 226 30.04 3.82 24.43
N PRO A 227 30.19 4.78 25.36
CA PRO A 227 29.07 5.59 25.84
C PRO A 227 28.40 6.32 24.68
N LEU A 228 27.07 6.28 24.65
CA LEU A 228 26.25 6.92 23.62
C LEU A 228 25.83 8.32 24.08
N GLU A 229 26.12 9.33 23.27
CA GLU A 229 25.59 10.69 23.42
C GLU A 229 24.57 10.97 22.32
N ILE A 230 23.38 11.43 22.71
CA ILE A 230 22.32 11.85 21.77
C ILE A 230 22.12 13.35 21.90
N VAL A 231 22.42 14.08 20.82
CA VAL A 231 22.31 15.53 20.75
C VAL A 231 21.00 15.89 20.04
N LYS A 232 20.18 16.73 20.69
CA LYS A 232 18.89 17.19 20.18
C LYS A 232 18.98 18.69 19.90
N THR A 233 18.80 19.09 18.64
CA THR A 233 18.78 20.51 18.24
C THR A 233 17.43 20.88 17.64
N PRO A 234 16.78 21.99 18.04
CA PRO A 234 15.49 22.38 17.48
C PRO A 234 15.53 22.51 15.95
N ARG A 235 14.55 21.93 15.27
CA ARG A 235 14.42 22.09 13.82
C ARG A 235 13.98 23.51 13.47
N LYS A 236 14.50 24.02 12.35
CA LYS A 236 14.09 25.30 11.77
C LYS A 236 12.83 25.10 10.91
N GLY A 237 12.00 26.14 10.79
CA GLY A 237 10.75 26.12 10.01
C GLY A 237 9.51 26.01 10.90
N ARG A 238 8.44 26.70 10.50
CA ARG A 238 7.18 26.74 11.28
C ARG A 238 6.52 25.37 11.32
N GLU A 239 6.63 24.61 10.24
CA GLU A 239 6.11 23.26 10.08
C GLU A 239 6.81 22.21 10.95
N TRP A 240 8.00 22.53 11.47
CA TRP A 240 8.77 21.66 12.38
C TRP A 240 8.77 22.13 13.84
N ALA A 241 7.96 23.13 14.18
CA ALA A 241 7.86 23.66 15.53
C ALA A 241 7.62 22.53 16.54
N GLY A 242 8.43 22.49 17.60
CA GLY A 242 8.36 21.45 18.64
C GLY A 242 9.09 20.14 18.31
N THR A 243 9.83 20.07 17.20
CA THR A 243 10.62 18.89 16.84
C THR A 243 12.12 19.18 16.87
N ASN A 244 12.93 18.12 17.02
CA ASN A 244 14.39 18.21 17.08
C ASN A 244 15.04 17.41 15.95
N ASN A 245 16.14 17.93 15.41
CA ASN A 245 17.16 17.11 14.76
C ASN A 245 17.85 16.30 15.85
N VAL A 246 18.09 15.03 15.53
CA VAL A 246 18.70 14.07 16.45
C VAL A 246 19.98 13.57 15.80
N GLU A 247 21.07 13.77 16.49
CA GLU A 247 22.40 13.26 16.14
C GLU A 247 22.88 12.36 17.26
N ALA A 248 23.67 11.35 16.91
CA ALA A 248 24.17 10.38 17.86
C ALA A 248 25.66 10.16 17.67
N TYR A 249 26.38 10.13 18.78
CA TYR A 249 27.83 10.01 18.84
C TYR A 249 28.24 8.94 19.85
N TYR A 250 29.24 8.14 19.51
CA TYR A 250 30.04 7.41 20.48
C TYR A 250 31.05 8.37 21.09
N LEU A 251 31.12 8.41 22.42
CA LEU A 251 32.15 9.14 23.14
C LEU A 251 33.42 8.29 23.24
N TYR A 252 34.54 8.86 22.83
CA TYR A 252 35.85 8.23 23.02
C TYR A 252 36.62 8.88 24.17
N LEU A 253 37.56 8.12 24.73
CA LEU A 253 38.53 8.62 25.71
C LEU A 253 39.75 9.29 25.04
N ASP A 254 39.81 9.36 23.70
CA ASP A 254 40.89 10.05 22.97
C ASP A 254 40.68 11.58 23.04
N PRO A 255 41.62 12.35 23.62
CA PRO A 255 41.53 13.81 23.70
C PRO A 255 41.36 14.51 22.34
N ASN A 256 41.86 13.91 21.26
CA ASN A 256 41.83 14.49 19.91
C ASN A 256 40.52 14.19 19.15
N HIS A 257 39.78 13.17 19.58
CA HIS A 257 38.56 12.71 18.91
C HIS A 257 37.47 12.37 19.92
N GLN A 258 37.00 13.37 20.66
CA GLN A 258 36.04 13.16 21.76
C GLN A 258 34.72 12.48 21.33
N ARG A 259 34.35 12.57 20.04
CA ARG A 259 33.07 12.08 19.52
C ARG A 259 33.23 11.45 18.15
N ARG A 260 32.56 10.33 17.89
CA ARG A 260 32.40 9.76 16.54
C ARG A 260 30.92 9.52 16.23
N PRO A 261 30.42 9.96 15.05
CA PRO A 261 29.02 9.78 14.70
C PRO A 261 28.64 8.30 14.53
N VAL A 262 27.43 7.96 14.97
CA VAL A 262 26.84 6.62 14.79
C VAL A 262 26.29 6.50 13.36
N ARG A 263 27.03 5.82 12.47
CA ARG A 263 26.74 5.74 11.03
C ARG A 263 26.27 4.38 10.52
N ASP A 264 26.25 3.34 11.35
CA ASP A 264 25.89 1.97 10.93
C ASP A 264 24.81 1.37 11.84
N ALA A 265 23.86 2.22 12.24
CA ALA A 265 22.69 1.82 13.03
C ALA A 265 21.42 1.82 12.18
N TRP A 266 20.52 0.88 12.47
CA TRP A 266 19.13 0.95 12.07
C TRP A 266 18.37 1.96 12.96
N GLY A 267 18.70 1.98 14.25
CA GLY A 267 18.07 2.87 15.23
C GLY A 267 18.85 2.94 16.53
N LEU A 268 18.34 3.69 17.50
CA LEU A 268 18.96 3.86 18.82
C LEU A 268 17.91 4.17 19.87
N SER A 269 18.26 4.05 21.15
CA SER A 269 17.42 4.50 22.25
C SER A 269 18.24 5.12 23.39
N ASP A 270 17.70 6.16 24.02
CA ASP A 270 18.19 6.73 25.28
C ASP A 270 17.57 6.06 26.52
N GLY A 271 16.83 4.96 26.35
CA GLY A 271 16.07 4.26 27.40
C GLY A 271 14.69 4.86 27.68
N GLN A 272 14.38 6.03 27.12
CA GLN A 272 13.06 6.67 27.24
C GLN A 272 12.37 6.80 25.88
N THR A 273 13.13 7.17 24.85
CA THR A 273 12.69 7.33 23.47
C THR A 273 13.49 6.40 22.57
N ALA A 274 12.80 5.74 21.65
CA ALA A 274 13.43 5.04 20.55
C ALA A 274 13.50 5.95 19.32
N TYR A 275 14.53 5.77 18.51
CA TYR A 275 14.77 6.55 17.32
C TYR A 275 15.05 5.61 16.14
N ILE A 276 14.37 5.83 15.03
CA ILE A 276 14.66 5.16 13.75
C ILE A 276 15.62 6.02 12.93
N ARG A 277 16.61 5.40 12.31
CA ARG A 277 17.38 6.06 11.26
C ARG A 277 16.68 5.88 9.93
N TYR A 278 16.17 6.98 9.39
CA TYR A 278 15.49 7.02 8.11
C TYR A 278 16.12 8.10 7.24
N ARG A 279 16.52 7.76 6.01
CA ARG A 279 17.22 8.67 5.08
C ARG A 279 18.38 9.44 5.72
N ASN A 280 19.26 8.69 6.42
CA ASN A 280 20.43 9.21 7.12
C ASN A 280 20.16 10.22 8.25
N ARG A 281 18.95 10.24 8.81
CA ARG A 281 18.60 11.06 9.98
C ARG A 281 17.83 10.25 11.00
N TYR A 282 17.98 10.60 12.28
CA TYR A 282 17.23 9.96 13.35
C TYR A 282 15.91 10.70 13.60
N PHE A 283 14.83 9.93 13.74
CA PHE A 283 13.51 10.43 14.08
C PHE A 283 12.97 9.69 15.30
N PRO A 284 12.36 10.41 16.26
CA PRO A 284 11.74 9.77 17.41
C PRO A 284 10.55 8.91 16.96
N LEU A 285 10.51 7.68 17.46
CA LEU A 285 9.41 6.75 17.29
C LEU A 285 8.39 6.95 18.41
N THR A 286 7.12 7.01 18.05
CA THR A 286 5.98 7.11 18.96
C THR A 286 5.12 5.85 18.81
N PRO A 287 4.79 5.14 19.90
CA PRO A 287 3.88 4.00 19.84
C PRO A 287 2.53 4.37 19.22
N ALA A 288 1.99 3.49 18.37
CA ALA A 288 0.69 3.67 17.72
C ALA A 288 0.00 2.31 17.52
N GLY A 289 -0.79 1.90 18.51
CA GLY A 289 -1.49 0.60 18.45
C GLY A 289 -0.49 -0.56 18.47
N PRO A 290 -0.51 -1.48 17.47
CA PRO A 290 0.46 -2.57 17.35
C PRO A 290 1.81 -2.12 16.75
N ASP A 291 1.91 -0.88 16.27
CA ASP A 291 3.05 -0.38 15.49
C ASP A 291 3.71 0.84 16.15
N TYR A 292 4.67 1.46 15.45
CA TYR A 292 5.21 2.77 15.78
C TYR A 292 5.00 3.76 14.63
N THR A 293 5.08 5.04 14.94
CA THR A 293 5.06 6.11 13.94
C THR A 293 6.16 7.12 14.18
N PHE A 294 6.54 7.87 13.14
CA PHE A 294 7.43 9.01 13.27
C PHE A 294 7.10 10.09 12.25
N THR A 295 7.55 11.31 12.52
CA THR A 295 7.41 12.44 11.59
C THR A 295 8.75 12.71 10.91
N GLY A 296 8.84 12.27 9.66
CA GLY A 296 10.01 12.41 8.79
C GLY A 296 9.82 13.45 7.70
N PHE A 297 10.82 13.60 6.84
CA PHE A 297 10.73 14.50 5.69
C PHE A 297 9.84 13.90 4.60
N ARG A 298 8.94 14.69 4.00
CA ARG A 298 8.12 14.26 2.87
C ARG A 298 8.99 13.79 1.70
N ILE A 299 8.62 12.66 1.11
CA ILE A 299 9.19 12.24 -0.18
C ILE A 299 8.34 12.91 -1.27
N PRO A 300 8.91 13.84 -2.07
CA PRO A 300 8.16 14.45 -3.16
C PRO A 300 7.85 13.39 -4.22
N ASP A 301 6.65 13.47 -4.80
CA ASP A 301 6.25 12.60 -5.91
C ASP A 301 7.22 12.79 -7.08
N PRO A 302 7.62 11.73 -7.80
CA PRO A 302 8.46 11.87 -9.00
C PRO A 302 7.97 12.93 -9.99
N ASN A 303 6.65 13.10 -10.14
CA ASN A 303 6.06 14.13 -10.99
C ASN A 303 6.26 15.55 -10.45
N GLU A 304 6.18 15.75 -9.12
CA GLU A 304 6.50 17.03 -8.48
C GLU A 304 7.97 17.38 -8.67
N GLN A 305 8.86 16.37 -8.60
CA GLN A 305 10.30 16.56 -8.83
C GLN A 305 10.59 16.95 -10.29
N LEU A 306 9.99 16.26 -11.27
CA LEU A 306 10.15 16.56 -12.69
C LEU A 306 9.61 17.95 -13.07
N ALA A 307 8.47 18.35 -12.51
CA ALA A 307 7.92 19.69 -12.71
C ALA A 307 8.88 20.77 -12.17
N GLY A 308 9.52 20.52 -11.03
CA GLY A 308 10.55 21.38 -10.47
C GLY A 308 11.79 21.54 -11.35
N VAL A 309 12.27 20.44 -11.94
CA VAL A 309 13.42 20.45 -12.87
C VAL A 309 13.08 21.19 -14.18
N ALA A 310 11.88 20.96 -14.74
CA ALA A 310 11.42 21.65 -15.94
C ALA A 310 11.30 23.18 -15.72
N LEU A 311 10.81 23.59 -14.55
CA LEU A 311 10.83 24.99 -14.14
C LEU A 311 12.25 25.55 -13.99
N GLY A 312 13.17 24.79 -13.38
CA GLY A 312 14.58 25.19 -13.28
C GLY A 312 15.29 25.33 -14.62
N ALA A 313 15.00 24.46 -15.58
CA ALA A 313 15.57 24.50 -16.93
C ALA A 313 15.12 25.74 -17.73
N MET A 314 13.92 26.27 -17.47
CA MET A 314 13.46 27.53 -18.05
C MET A 314 14.26 28.75 -17.58
N PHE A 315 14.99 28.66 -16.45
CA PHE A 315 15.86 29.71 -15.92
C PHE A 315 17.36 29.48 -16.24
N GLY A 316 17.69 28.57 -17.17
CA GLY A 316 19.04 28.26 -17.60
C GLY A 316 19.81 27.28 -16.69
N LEU A 317 21.00 26.84 -17.12
CA LEU A 317 21.80 25.83 -16.41
C LEU A 317 22.16 26.21 -14.96
N ALA A 318 22.35 27.50 -14.70
CA ALA A 318 22.56 28.01 -13.34
C ALA A 318 21.26 27.96 -12.49
N GLY A 319 20.10 28.25 -13.11
CA GLY A 319 18.79 28.13 -12.47
C GLY A 319 18.38 26.69 -12.17
N ALA A 320 18.76 25.73 -13.02
CA ALA A 320 18.48 24.30 -12.82
C ALA A 320 19.25 23.70 -11.63
N LEU A 321 20.52 24.11 -11.41
CA LEU A 321 21.32 23.67 -10.25
C LEU A 321 20.82 24.30 -8.95
N VAL A 322 20.42 25.58 -8.97
CA VAL A 322 19.82 26.24 -7.81
C VAL A 322 18.44 25.68 -7.51
N ALA A 323 17.59 25.46 -8.52
CA ALA A 323 16.28 24.82 -8.35
C ALA A 323 16.41 23.38 -7.82
N ALA A 324 17.32 22.55 -8.33
CA ALA A 324 17.52 21.20 -7.79
C ALA A 324 18.00 21.19 -6.33
N ALA A 325 18.75 22.23 -5.91
CA ALA A 325 19.18 22.42 -4.52
C ALA A 325 18.17 23.18 -3.63
N THR A 326 17.18 23.87 -4.21
CA THR A 326 16.18 24.69 -3.49
C THR A 326 14.76 24.17 -3.61
N LEU A 327 14.49 23.19 -4.49
CA LEU A 327 13.26 22.42 -4.47
C LEU A 327 13.15 21.82 -3.07
N PRO A 328 12.04 22.05 -2.34
CA PRO A 328 11.85 21.64 -0.97
C PRO A 328 11.67 20.12 -0.90
N SER A 329 12.72 19.39 -1.28
CA SER A 329 12.91 17.99 -1.00
C SER A 329 13.06 17.87 0.52
N GLY A 330 11.93 17.65 1.17
CA GLY A 330 11.90 17.42 2.61
C GLY A 330 11.96 18.68 3.48
N THR A 331 11.17 19.71 3.23
CA THR A 331 10.82 20.66 4.31
C THR A 331 9.48 20.32 4.93
N GLN A 332 8.54 19.73 4.19
CA GLN A 332 7.26 19.38 4.77
C GLN A 332 7.38 18.11 5.63
N PRO A 333 6.88 18.13 6.88
CA PRO A 333 6.79 16.94 7.70
C PRO A 333 5.77 15.95 7.10
N GLN A 334 6.13 14.68 7.03
CA GLN A 334 5.26 13.57 6.67
C GLN A 334 5.28 12.56 7.80
N ARG A 335 4.11 12.06 8.19
CA ARG A 335 4.00 10.96 9.13
C ARG A 335 4.32 9.66 8.38
N TYR A 336 5.02 8.77 9.07
CA TYR A 336 5.34 7.43 8.62
C TYR A 336 4.92 6.45 9.68
N ASP A 337 4.45 5.29 9.25
CA ASP A 337 4.13 4.14 10.08
C ASP A 337 5.24 3.09 9.91
N LEU A 338 5.72 2.53 11.02
CA LEU A 338 6.68 1.44 11.08
C LEU A 338 5.95 0.18 11.52
N HIS A 339 5.77 -0.76 10.59
CA HIS A 339 5.15 -2.04 10.87
C HIS A 339 6.09 -2.92 11.69
N LEU A 340 5.73 -3.27 12.93
CA LEU A 340 6.60 -4.06 13.79
C LEU A 340 6.71 -5.54 13.37
N THR A 341 5.83 -6.02 12.49
CA THR A 341 5.90 -7.40 12.02
C THR A 341 6.94 -7.59 10.91
N SER A 342 7.03 -6.65 9.97
CA SER A 342 7.91 -6.73 8.79
C SER A 342 9.10 -5.78 8.83
N GLY A 343 9.05 -4.73 9.67
CA GLY A 343 10.03 -3.63 9.67
C GLY A 343 9.80 -2.61 8.55
N ARG A 344 8.70 -2.73 7.80
CA ARG A 344 8.39 -1.80 6.71
C ARG A 344 8.04 -0.42 7.25
N VAL A 345 8.59 0.60 6.58
CA VAL A 345 8.23 1.99 6.80
C VAL A 345 7.32 2.44 5.65
N VAL A 346 6.10 2.85 5.97
CA VAL A 346 5.11 3.33 5.01
C VAL A 346 4.82 4.78 5.28
N ALA A 347 4.77 5.60 4.23
CA ALA A 347 4.36 6.98 4.38
C ALA A 347 2.85 7.04 4.61
N THR A 348 2.41 7.58 5.73
CA THR A 348 0.99 7.80 5.96
C THR A 348 0.56 8.92 5.02
N GLU A 349 -0.25 8.59 4.01
CA GLU A 349 -0.84 9.62 3.16
C GLU A 349 -1.65 10.55 4.07
N ARG A 350 -1.34 11.85 4.01
CA ARG A 350 -2.30 12.81 4.54
C ARG A 350 -3.56 12.57 3.74
N PRO A 351 -4.71 12.28 4.38
CA PRO A 351 -5.92 12.09 3.63
C PRO A 351 -6.14 13.41 2.90
N ASN A 352 -5.95 13.39 1.57
CA ASN A 352 -6.07 14.59 0.77
C ASN A 352 -7.54 14.95 0.88
N THR A 353 -7.81 16.04 1.60
CA THR A 353 -9.13 16.67 1.59
C THR A 353 -9.34 17.18 0.19
N THR A 354 -9.84 16.33 -0.71
CA THR A 354 -10.30 16.81 -2.01
C THR A 354 -11.38 17.84 -1.74
N PRO A 355 -11.48 18.93 -2.52
CA PRO A 355 -12.42 20.01 -2.26
C PRO A 355 -13.89 19.57 -2.17
N ASP A 356 -14.22 18.34 -2.59
CA ASP A 356 -15.52 17.67 -2.54
C ASP A 356 -15.85 17.00 -1.19
N GLY A 357 -14.90 16.97 -0.24
CA GLY A 357 -15.15 16.54 1.14
C GLY A 357 -15.06 15.03 1.39
N PHE A 358 -14.61 14.23 0.42
CA PHE A 358 -14.34 12.80 0.62
C PHE A 358 -12.87 12.58 0.98
N VAL A 359 -12.60 12.21 2.23
CA VAL A 359 -11.25 12.34 2.78
C VAL A 359 -10.92 11.24 3.76
N ARG A 360 -10.72 10.02 3.29
CA ARG A 360 -10.03 9.00 4.09
C ARG A 360 -9.31 8.00 3.18
N ALA A 361 -8.09 7.64 3.56
CA ALA A 361 -7.33 6.59 2.87
C ALA A 361 -8.08 5.23 2.87
N ASP A 362 -8.97 5.02 3.84
CA ASP A 362 -9.78 3.80 3.99
C ASP A 362 -11.13 3.84 3.26
N THR A 363 -11.43 4.91 2.52
CA THR A 363 -12.76 5.13 1.92
C THR A 363 -12.63 5.39 0.43
N ALA A 364 -13.17 4.50 -0.40
CA ALA A 364 -13.29 4.74 -1.82
C ALA A 364 -14.40 5.74 -2.11
N ALA A 365 -14.12 6.69 -3.01
CA ALA A 365 -15.10 7.65 -3.52
C ALA A 365 -15.72 7.12 -4.82
N ILE A 366 -17.05 7.00 -4.86
CA ILE A 366 -17.79 6.63 -6.05
C ILE A 366 -18.71 7.78 -6.46
N TYR A 367 -18.56 8.27 -7.68
CA TYR A 367 -19.41 9.29 -8.27
C TYR A 367 -20.29 8.65 -9.33
N LEU A 368 -21.58 8.59 -9.05
CA LEU A 368 -22.59 8.20 -10.02
C LEU A 368 -23.24 9.46 -10.58
N TYR A 369 -23.12 9.70 -11.88
CA TYR A 369 -23.70 10.89 -12.50
C TYR A 369 -24.57 10.56 -13.70
N ARG A 370 -25.43 11.52 -14.08
CA ARG A 370 -26.32 11.39 -15.24
C ARG A 370 -26.27 12.65 -16.08
N ARG A 371 -26.04 12.50 -17.38
CA ARG A 371 -25.88 13.65 -18.29
C ARG A 371 -27.19 14.43 -18.48
N PRO A 372 -27.14 15.74 -18.80
CA PRO A 372 -28.34 16.58 -18.95
C PRO A 372 -29.15 16.24 -20.20
N ASP A 373 -28.50 15.69 -21.22
CA ASP A 373 -29.08 15.25 -22.50
C ASP A 373 -29.76 13.87 -22.40
N ALA A 374 -29.80 13.27 -21.21
CA ALA A 374 -30.58 12.06 -20.97
C ALA A 374 -32.08 12.36 -21.18
N GLN A 375 -32.70 11.67 -22.15
CA GLN A 375 -34.01 12.01 -22.72
C GLN A 375 -35.21 12.04 -21.76
N SER A 376 -35.09 11.50 -20.55
CA SER A 376 -36.18 11.44 -19.56
C SER A 376 -35.95 12.43 -18.41
N GLY A 377 -36.92 13.31 -18.14
CA GLY A 377 -36.90 14.11 -16.91
C GLY A 377 -37.08 13.28 -15.63
N GLN A 378 -37.41 11.99 -15.75
CA GLN A 378 -37.72 11.15 -14.59
C GLN A 378 -36.47 10.89 -13.74
N PRO A 379 -36.54 11.05 -12.41
CA PRO A 379 -35.49 10.62 -11.49
C PRO A 379 -35.29 9.10 -11.56
N VAL A 380 -34.04 8.66 -11.50
CA VAL A 380 -33.69 7.24 -11.41
C VAL A 380 -33.35 6.92 -9.95
N ARG A 381 -33.99 5.90 -9.35
CA ARG A 381 -33.66 5.48 -7.97
C ARG A 381 -32.31 4.79 -7.99
N VAL A 382 -31.51 5.05 -6.95
CA VAL A 382 -30.17 4.48 -6.79
C VAL A 382 -30.14 3.68 -5.49
N GLN A 383 -29.73 2.43 -5.60
CA GLN A 383 -29.54 1.54 -4.46
C GLN A 383 -28.08 1.11 -4.35
N LEU A 384 -27.60 1.01 -3.11
CA LEU A 384 -26.30 0.44 -2.76
C LEU A 384 -26.56 -0.78 -1.87
N ASN A 385 -26.19 -1.96 -2.34
CA ASN A 385 -26.45 -3.25 -1.67
C ASN A 385 -27.93 -3.43 -1.27
N GLY A 386 -28.85 -3.06 -2.16
CA GLY A 386 -30.30 -3.16 -1.94
C GLY A 386 -30.91 -2.07 -1.05
N ARG A 387 -30.10 -1.15 -0.53
CA ARG A 387 -30.58 0.01 0.24
C ARG A 387 -30.64 1.24 -0.66
N GLU A 388 -31.79 1.92 -0.72
CA GLU A 388 -31.91 3.18 -1.44
C GLU A 388 -31.00 4.24 -0.81
N VAL A 389 -30.12 4.82 -1.62
CA VAL A 389 -29.15 5.86 -1.21
C VAL A 389 -29.47 7.23 -1.79
N GLY A 390 -30.39 7.30 -2.77
CA GLY A 390 -30.86 8.56 -3.33
C GLY A 390 -31.50 8.40 -4.70
N GLN A 391 -31.72 9.53 -5.37
CA GLN A 391 -32.26 9.58 -6.72
C GLN A 391 -31.36 10.45 -7.61
N LEU A 392 -31.31 10.10 -8.90
CA LEU A 392 -30.44 10.72 -9.88
C LEU A 392 -31.27 11.34 -11.01
N THR A 393 -31.31 12.67 -11.03
CA THR A 393 -31.97 13.47 -12.08
C THR A 393 -31.00 13.81 -13.21
N ALA A 394 -31.51 14.26 -14.35
CA ALA A 394 -30.67 14.68 -15.47
C ALA A 394 -29.78 15.88 -15.07
N GLY A 395 -28.48 15.79 -15.35
CA GLY A 395 -27.49 16.82 -15.01
C GLY A 395 -27.15 16.90 -13.51
N SER A 396 -27.34 15.80 -12.78
CA SER A 396 -26.98 15.67 -11.37
C SER A 396 -25.97 14.54 -11.14
N TYR A 397 -25.48 14.44 -9.90
CA TYR A 397 -24.63 13.34 -9.45
C TYR A 397 -24.96 12.97 -8.00
N LEU A 398 -24.67 11.73 -7.64
CA LEU A 398 -24.58 11.23 -6.28
C LEU A 398 -23.13 10.88 -5.98
N ALA A 399 -22.66 11.29 -4.82
CA ALA A 399 -21.36 10.91 -4.29
C ALA A 399 -21.57 9.89 -3.16
N LEU A 400 -20.96 8.72 -3.30
CA LEU A 400 -21.08 7.59 -2.40
C LEU A 400 -19.70 7.28 -1.83
N SER A 401 -19.66 6.86 -0.57
CA SER A 401 -18.48 6.34 0.08
C SER A 401 -18.58 4.83 0.26
N TRP A 402 -17.45 4.14 0.16
CA TRP A 402 -17.36 2.71 0.41
C TRP A 402 -16.10 2.40 1.22
N THR A 403 -16.25 1.70 2.35
CA THR A 403 -15.14 1.44 3.29
C THR A 403 -14.73 -0.04 3.31
N ASP A 404 -15.54 -0.93 2.76
CA ASP A 404 -15.28 -2.38 2.79
C ASP A 404 -14.41 -2.79 1.60
N ARG A 405 -13.14 -3.05 1.85
CA ARG A 405 -12.16 -3.45 0.82
C ARG A 405 -12.23 -4.94 0.44
N GLN A 406 -13.03 -5.73 1.17
CA GLN A 406 -13.16 -7.17 0.97
C GLN A 406 -14.42 -7.53 0.18
N GLN A 407 -15.49 -6.75 0.32
CA GLN A 407 -16.76 -7.01 -0.33
C GLN A 407 -16.93 -6.20 -1.62
N GLN A 408 -17.54 -6.84 -2.62
CA GLN A 408 -18.05 -6.13 -3.78
C GLN A 408 -19.20 -5.22 -3.34
N LEU A 409 -19.13 -3.95 -3.75
CA LEU A 409 -20.29 -3.09 -3.71
C LEU A 409 -21.19 -3.43 -4.90
N ARG A 410 -22.50 -3.39 -4.70
CA ARG A 410 -23.51 -3.53 -5.75
C ARG A 410 -24.31 -2.24 -5.85
N ILE A 411 -24.07 -1.46 -6.90
CA ILE A 411 -24.88 -0.28 -7.23
C ILE A 411 -25.94 -0.70 -8.22
N CYS A 412 -27.19 -0.40 -7.92
CA CYS A 412 -28.30 -0.62 -8.81
C CYS A 412 -29.02 0.69 -9.09
N VAL A 413 -29.50 0.84 -10.33
CA VAL A 413 -30.27 1.97 -10.78
C VAL A 413 -31.53 1.49 -11.49
N GLY A 414 -32.67 2.13 -11.23
CA GLY A 414 -33.94 1.72 -11.85
C GLY A 414 -35.15 2.55 -11.43
N SER A 415 -36.19 2.50 -12.26
CA SER A 415 -37.55 2.94 -11.91
C SER A 415 -38.45 1.71 -11.78
N GLU A 416 -38.70 1.01 -12.88
CA GLU A 416 -39.46 -0.25 -12.96
C GLU A 416 -38.56 -1.46 -13.24
N GLN A 417 -37.53 -1.25 -14.07
CA GLN A 417 -36.49 -2.23 -14.38
C GLN A 417 -35.17 -1.74 -13.77
N GLU A 418 -34.47 -2.67 -13.13
CA GLU A 418 -33.25 -2.39 -12.38
C GLU A 418 -32.03 -2.95 -13.11
N THR A 419 -31.01 -2.11 -13.26
CA THR A 419 -29.69 -2.51 -13.74
C THR A 419 -28.70 -2.37 -12.60
N CYS A 420 -28.03 -3.47 -12.27
CA CYS A 420 -27.02 -3.52 -11.22
C CYS A 420 -25.62 -3.67 -11.80
N ARG A 421 -24.64 -3.07 -11.12
CA ARG A 421 -23.22 -3.28 -11.33
C ARG A 421 -22.57 -3.65 -10.00
N ALA A 422 -21.88 -4.78 -9.97
CA ALA A 422 -21.08 -5.21 -8.83
C ALA A 422 -19.59 -5.05 -9.14
N PHE A 423 -18.83 -4.45 -8.22
CA PHE A 423 -17.37 -4.30 -8.33
C PHE A 423 -16.76 -3.98 -6.95
N VAL A 424 -15.45 -4.10 -6.80
CA VAL A 424 -14.74 -3.52 -5.65
C VAL A 424 -14.07 -2.23 -6.14
N PRO A 425 -14.30 -1.06 -5.52
CA PRO A 425 -13.62 0.17 -5.91
C PRO A 425 -12.12 0.05 -5.76
N ASP A 426 -11.41 0.81 -6.59
CA ASP A 426 -10.06 1.22 -6.25
C ASP A 426 -10.13 2.26 -5.12
N PHE A 427 -9.38 2.05 -4.04
CA PHE A 427 -9.32 2.97 -2.89
C PHE A 427 -8.29 4.08 -3.06
N THR A 428 -7.49 4.05 -4.14
CA THR A 428 -6.54 5.14 -4.49
C THR A 428 -7.08 6.12 -5.52
N THR A 429 -8.15 5.76 -6.24
CA THR A 429 -8.73 6.60 -7.29
C THR A 429 -10.24 6.64 -7.15
N ALA A 430 -10.84 7.80 -7.47
CA ALA A 430 -12.29 7.90 -7.47
C ALA A 430 -12.89 7.08 -8.63
N THR A 431 -13.92 6.30 -8.34
CA THR A 431 -14.67 5.58 -9.37
C THR A 431 -15.75 6.47 -9.94
N TYR A 432 -15.81 6.60 -11.26
CA TYR A 432 -16.86 7.37 -11.95
C TYR A 432 -17.75 6.43 -12.75
N LEU A 433 -19.06 6.52 -12.51
CA LEU A 433 -20.09 5.78 -13.21
C LEU A 433 -21.06 6.75 -13.87
N GLU A 434 -21.36 6.51 -15.14
CA GLU A 434 -22.44 7.16 -15.85
C GLU A 434 -23.69 6.28 -15.83
N CYS A 435 -24.80 6.88 -15.41
CA CYS A 435 -26.14 6.35 -15.61
C CYS A 435 -26.75 6.96 -16.87
N SER A 436 -27.04 6.14 -17.88
CA SER A 436 -27.74 6.58 -19.09
C SER A 436 -29.11 5.89 -19.21
N LEU A 437 -30.09 6.57 -19.80
CA LEU A 437 -31.37 5.99 -20.21
C LEU A 437 -31.39 6.02 -21.75
N PRO A 438 -31.27 4.87 -22.43
CA PRO A 438 -31.01 4.82 -23.86
C PRO A 438 -32.15 5.40 -24.70
N SER A 439 -33.40 5.33 -24.22
CA SER A 439 -34.51 6.07 -24.82
C SER A 439 -35.66 6.24 -23.84
N ALA A 440 -36.60 7.14 -24.15
CA ALA A 440 -37.88 7.22 -23.43
C ALA A 440 -38.74 5.94 -23.57
N ILE A 441 -38.46 5.11 -24.58
CA ILE A 441 -39.27 3.93 -24.95
C ILE A 441 -38.70 2.64 -24.32
N SER A 442 -37.38 2.61 -24.08
CA SER A 442 -36.70 1.52 -23.37
C SER A 442 -36.04 2.10 -22.12
N PRO A 443 -36.76 2.10 -20.98
CA PRO A 443 -36.35 2.81 -19.76
C PRO A 443 -35.30 2.05 -18.96
N VAL A 444 -34.72 0.95 -19.47
CA VAL A 444 -33.67 0.21 -18.77
C VAL A 444 -32.44 1.10 -18.65
N PRO A 445 -32.06 1.55 -17.45
CA PRO A 445 -30.85 2.33 -17.29
C PRO A 445 -29.61 1.47 -17.57
N SER A 446 -28.54 2.09 -18.04
CA SER A 446 -27.23 1.46 -18.12
C SER A 446 -26.24 2.14 -17.17
N LEU A 447 -25.35 1.34 -16.58
CA LEU A 447 -24.27 1.80 -15.70
C LEU A 447 -22.92 1.53 -16.36
N THR A 448 -22.29 2.59 -16.83
CA THR A 448 -21.01 2.51 -17.57
C THR A 448 -19.90 3.17 -16.77
N PRO A 449 -18.73 2.54 -16.57
CA PRO A 449 -17.57 3.21 -15.98
C PRO A 449 -17.04 4.25 -16.94
N VAL A 450 -16.57 5.34 -16.38
CA VAL A 450 -16.07 6.48 -17.15
C VAL A 450 -14.63 6.75 -16.76
N ALA A 451 -13.81 7.17 -17.74
CA ALA A 451 -12.46 7.58 -17.47
C ALA A 451 -12.43 8.76 -16.48
N GLU A 452 -11.49 8.75 -15.54
CA GLU A 452 -11.37 9.73 -14.46
C GLU A 452 -11.48 11.19 -14.96
N LYS A 453 -10.76 11.54 -16.04
CA LYS A 453 -10.78 12.91 -16.60
C LYS A 453 -12.18 13.37 -17.00
N GLU A 454 -12.95 12.48 -17.62
CA GLU A 454 -14.32 12.76 -18.05
C GLU A 454 -15.27 12.82 -16.84
N GLY A 455 -15.13 11.88 -15.91
CA GLY A 455 -15.91 11.87 -14.67
C GLY A 455 -15.70 13.14 -13.82
N VAL A 456 -14.44 13.54 -13.61
CA VAL A 456 -14.08 14.79 -12.91
C VAL A 456 -14.69 16.01 -13.59
N PHE A 457 -14.65 16.06 -14.93
CA PHE A 457 -15.24 17.17 -15.69
C PHE A 457 -16.74 17.31 -15.41
N TYR A 458 -17.49 16.21 -15.49
CA TYR A 458 -18.93 16.23 -15.25
C TYR A 458 -19.29 16.54 -13.80
N VAL A 459 -18.62 15.92 -12.83
CA VAL A 459 -18.85 16.19 -11.40
C VAL A 459 -18.58 17.66 -11.07
N LYS A 460 -17.48 18.24 -11.58
CA LYS A 460 -17.21 19.69 -11.40
C LYS A 460 -18.29 20.56 -12.04
N LYS A 461 -18.72 20.23 -13.26
CA LYS A 461 -19.76 20.95 -14.00
C LYS A 461 -21.11 20.94 -13.28
N TYR A 462 -21.49 19.84 -12.65
CA TYR A 462 -22.75 19.75 -11.91
C TYR A 462 -22.66 20.42 -10.54
N ARG A 463 -21.51 20.29 -9.88
CA ARG A 463 -21.27 20.95 -8.60
C ARG A 463 -21.37 22.48 -8.70
N SER A 464 -20.90 23.08 -9.79
CA SER A 464 -21.00 24.53 -9.98
C SER A 464 -22.42 25.04 -10.19
N ARG A 465 -23.39 24.16 -10.47
CA ARG A 465 -24.83 24.52 -10.61
C ARG A 465 -25.60 24.44 -9.30
N LEU A 466 -25.03 23.80 -8.28
CA LEU A 466 -25.62 23.68 -6.95
C LEU A 466 -25.23 24.85 -6.02
N ARG A 467 -24.32 25.71 -6.48
CA ARG A 467 -23.98 26.99 -5.84
C ARG A 467 -24.68 28.10 -6.60
#